data_AF-A0A932ING7-F1
#
_entry.id   AF-A0A932ING7-F1
#
_cell.length_a   1.000
_cell.length_b   1.000
_cell.length_c   1.000
_cell.angle_alpha   90.00
_cell.angle_beta   90.00
_cell.angle_gamma   90.00
#
_symmetry.space_group_name_H-M   'P 1'
#
loop_
_entity.id
_entity.type
_entity.pdbx_description
1 polymer ?
#
loop_
_entity_poly.entity_id
_entity_poly.type
_entity_poly.pdbx_seq_one_letter_code
_entity_poly.pdbx_strand_id
1 'polypeptide(L)'
;MRVLCQVAVLPLILSAVPAAWSQGESAPIAEDHSAARVDSEVWGWSKDYSEMAVIGSEIRRGRLAELRGEVYLWVFPAGSSVPKHNVRLRVVTEAAMPHAPMPIPDVREQDWALGFSYPKKWPQRPKKKPFKGAMTVSTVWERAESEPGTCQPAVGFLLRQRGETRYLLHQALGLRAPCDFLRLTDTRTYWATKDLAAVMIRFDYSPTQNEASVRFPIAVSWKLARQLKLAVETSTPEDKATEGVRKVLAAYGGVEVKTGDEHGGWEVLAQPDCLYLAYRVAAEIGGRVVEGSPPKEIDLVVRAAPLVPRADERQPIEAPQCAGLLRDCSP
;
A
#
# COMPACT_ATOMS: atom_id res chain seq x y z
N MET A 1 37.87 21.64 -15.27
CA MET A 1 37.17 20.34 -15.40
C MET A 1 36.78 19.88 -14.00
N ARG A 2 35.51 20.03 -13.61
CA ARG A 2 34.97 19.54 -12.34
C ARG A 2 33.92 18.48 -12.68
N VAL A 3 34.25 17.22 -12.41
CA VAL A 3 33.30 16.11 -12.48
C VAL A 3 32.41 16.21 -11.25
N LEU A 4 31.16 16.61 -11.43
CA LEU A 4 30.12 16.57 -10.41
C LEU A 4 29.65 15.11 -10.28
N CYS A 5 30.04 14.47 -9.18
CA CYS A 5 29.46 13.20 -8.74
C CYS A 5 27.99 13.45 -8.37
N GLN A 6 27.06 13.10 -9.25
CA GLN A 6 25.65 12.94 -8.90
C GLN A 6 25.52 11.67 -8.06
N VAL A 7 25.33 11.85 -6.74
CA VAL A 7 24.82 10.79 -5.88
C VAL A 7 23.33 10.69 -6.16
N ALA A 8 22.97 9.79 -7.08
CA ALA A 8 21.60 9.30 -7.19
C ALA A 8 21.29 8.52 -5.91
N VAL A 9 20.48 9.12 -5.02
CA VAL A 9 19.86 8.39 -3.92
C VAL A 9 18.75 7.54 -4.53
N LEU A 10 19.11 6.34 -4.98
CA LEU A 10 18.13 5.27 -5.19
C LEU A 10 17.53 4.92 -3.82
N PRO A 11 16.21 4.94 -3.63
CA PRO A 11 15.63 4.30 -2.46
C PRO A 11 15.81 2.78 -2.63
N LEU A 12 16.70 2.22 -1.82
CA LEU A 12 16.84 0.78 -1.63
C LEU A 12 15.48 0.19 -1.24
N ILE A 13 14.90 -0.60 -2.15
CA ILE A 13 13.76 -1.46 -1.88
C ILE A 13 14.27 -2.61 -1.01
N LEU A 14 13.88 -2.60 0.27
CA LEU A 14 13.99 -3.75 1.16
C LEU A 14 12.57 -4.13 1.59
N SER A 15 11.93 -4.98 0.79
CA SER A 15 10.69 -5.65 1.15
C SER A 15 11.01 -6.71 2.20
N ALA A 16 10.52 -6.54 3.42
CA ALA A 16 10.57 -7.63 4.39
C ALA A 16 9.30 -8.45 4.33
N VAL A 17 9.53 -9.75 4.31
CA VAL A 17 8.50 -10.78 4.34
C VAL A 17 8.46 -11.34 5.77
N PRO A 18 7.34 -11.93 6.24
CA PRO A 18 7.40 -12.93 7.30
C PRO A 18 8.57 -13.90 7.07
N ALA A 19 9.18 -14.34 8.16
CA ALA A 19 10.47 -15.01 8.26
C ALA A 19 10.85 -16.00 7.15
N ALA A 20 9.89 -16.70 6.57
CA ALA A 20 10.12 -17.71 5.57
C ALA A 20 10.03 -17.21 4.11
N TRP A 21 9.86 -15.91 3.87
CA TRP A 21 10.26 -15.31 2.59
C TRP A 21 11.23 -14.11 2.71
N SER A 22 11.74 -13.86 3.92
CA SER A 22 12.89 -12.97 4.13
C SER A 22 14.21 -13.52 3.57
N GLN A 23 14.19 -14.76 3.04
CA GLN A 23 15.33 -15.45 2.45
C GLN A 23 15.33 -15.50 0.91
N GLY A 24 14.45 -14.76 0.24
CA GLY A 24 14.48 -14.69 -1.23
C GLY A 24 14.07 -15.98 -1.95
N GLU A 25 13.39 -16.90 -1.26
CA GLU A 25 12.65 -17.96 -1.94
C GLU A 25 11.42 -17.32 -2.59
N SER A 26 11.51 -17.04 -3.89
CA SER A 26 10.34 -17.05 -4.75
C SER A 26 9.57 -18.32 -4.45
N ALA A 27 8.28 -18.23 -4.16
CA ALA A 27 7.40 -19.39 -4.07
C ALA A 27 7.72 -20.30 -5.29
N PRO A 28 8.30 -21.49 -5.10
CA PRO A 28 8.53 -22.37 -6.23
C PRO A 28 7.16 -22.68 -6.82
N ILE A 29 6.99 -22.38 -8.11
CA ILE A 29 5.76 -22.53 -8.90
C ILE A 29 5.17 -23.97 -8.85
N ALA A 30 5.83 -24.90 -8.14
CA ALA A 30 5.52 -26.31 -8.03
C ALA A 30 5.17 -26.81 -6.62
N GLU A 31 5.09 -25.98 -5.58
CA GLU A 31 4.61 -26.43 -4.25
C GLU A 31 3.13 -26.07 -4.03
N ASP A 32 2.34 -27.05 -3.60
CA ASP A 32 0.93 -26.89 -3.27
C ASP A 32 0.78 -25.93 -2.07
N HIS A 33 0.63 -24.63 -2.37
CA HIS A 33 0.44 -23.57 -1.38
C HIS A 33 -1.01 -23.42 -0.92
N SER A 34 -1.92 -24.36 -1.24
CA SER A 34 -3.35 -24.28 -0.91
C SER A 34 -3.69 -24.19 0.60
N ALA A 35 -2.69 -24.22 1.48
CA ALA A 35 -2.86 -24.09 2.94
C ALA A 35 -1.84 -23.18 3.64
N ALA A 36 -1.09 -22.33 2.92
CA ALA A 36 -0.12 -21.43 3.54
C ALA A 36 -0.83 -20.28 4.28
N ARG A 37 -0.80 -20.29 5.61
CA ARG A 37 -1.41 -19.23 6.44
C ARG A 37 -0.38 -18.61 7.37
N VAL A 38 -0.17 -17.31 7.21
CA VAL A 38 0.63 -16.50 8.14
C VAL A 38 -0.33 -15.63 8.94
N ASP A 39 -0.63 -16.07 10.16
CA ASP A 39 -1.44 -15.31 11.10
C ASP A 39 -0.53 -14.54 12.06
N SER A 40 -0.99 -13.39 12.52
CA SER A 40 -0.18 -12.53 13.39
C SER A 40 -1.03 -11.59 14.25
N GLU A 41 -0.48 -11.20 15.40
CA GLU A 41 -1.11 -10.29 16.35
C GLU A 41 -0.08 -9.40 17.05
N VAL A 42 -0.46 -8.14 17.29
CA VAL A 42 0.36 -7.19 18.03
C VAL A 42 0.42 -7.60 19.50
N TRP A 43 1.62 -7.91 19.96
CA TRP A 43 1.85 -8.36 21.33
C TRP A 43 1.99 -7.19 22.31
N GLY A 44 2.75 -6.18 21.92
CA GLY A 44 3.15 -5.10 22.81
C GLY A 44 4.04 -4.06 22.16
N TRP A 45 4.21 -2.95 22.86
CA TRP A 45 5.11 -1.87 22.49
C TRP A 45 6.22 -1.73 23.53
N SER A 46 7.38 -1.33 23.04
CA SER A 46 8.50 -0.89 23.87
C SER A 46 8.09 0.27 24.79
N LYS A 47 8.81 0.45 25.89
CA LYS A 47 8.48 1.46 26.91
C LYS A 47 8.41 2.89 26.35
N ASP A 48 9.24 3.20 25.37
CA ASP A 48 9.33 4.49 24.68
C ASP A 48 8.52 4.55 23.38
N TYR A 49 7.80 3.47 23.04
CA TYR A 49 7.02 3.32 21.80
C TYR A 49 7.85 3.41 20.50
N SER A 50 9.16 3.18 20.57
CA SER A 50 10.04 3.17 19.39
C SER A 50 9.93 1.87 18.57
N GLU A 51 9.56 0.77 19.23
CA GLU A 51 9.47 -0.57 18.66
C GLU A 51 8.12 -1.25 19.02
N MET A 52 7.59 -2.01 18.07
CA MET A 52 6.41 -2.86 18.17
C MET A 52 6.82 -4.33 18.08
N ALA A 53 6.32 -5.15 19.00
CA ALA A 53 6.43 -6.60 18.94
C ALA A 53 5.16 -7.22 18.37
N VAL A 54 5.34 -8.18 17.47
CA VAL A 54 4.27 -8.95 16.81
C VAL A 54 4.61 -10.42 16.96
N ILE A 55 3.66 -11.20 17.45
CA ILE A 55 3.75 -12.66 17.44
C ILE A 55 3.04 -13.13 16.18
N GLY A 56 3.72 -13.96 15.40
CA GLY A 56 3.17 -14.57 14.20
C GLY A 56 3.29 -16.08 14.24
N SER A 57 2.35 -16.77 13.62
CA SER A 57 2.45 -18.19 13.32
C SER A 57 2.32 -18.39 11.82
N GLU A 58 3.03 -19.39 11.32
CA GLU A 58 2.98 -19.79 9.93
C GLU A 58 2.68 -21.28 9.88
N ILE A 59 1.63 -21.65 9.15
CA ILE A 59 1.30 -23.04 8.89
C ILE A 59 1.53 -23.29 7.41
N ARG A 60 2.31 -24.33 7.11
CA ARG A 60 2.59 -24.80 5.74
C ARG A 60 2.19 -26.26 5.60
N ARG A 61 1.65 -26.61 4.43
CA ARG A 61 1.47 -28.01 4.03
C ARG A 61 2.73 -28.48 3.31
N GLY A 62 3.36 -29.53 3.83
CA GLY A 62 4.50 -30.20 3.21
C GLY A 62 4.07 -31.17 2.12
N ARG A 63 5.07 -31.73 1.40
CA ARG A 63 4.87 -32.63 0.24
C ARG A 63 4.07 -33.90 0.54
N LEU A 64 3.99 -34.32 1.80
CA LEU A 64 3.25 -35.50 2.25
C LEU A 64 1.91 -35.15 2.95
N ALA A 65 1.37 -33.96 2.71
CA ALA A 65 0.22 -33.41 3.44
C ALA A 65 0.43 -33.22 4.95
N GLU A 66 1.66 -33.35 5.44
CA GLU A 66 2.04 -32.94 6.79
C GLU A 66 1.84 -31.43 6.96
N LEU A 67 1.28 -31.00 8.10
CA LEU A 67 1.24 -29.58 8.45
C LEU A 67 2.42 -29.28 9.36
N ARG A 68 3.25 -28.30 8.98
CA ARG A 68 4.29 -27.74 9.84
C ARG A 68 3.88 -26.35 10.27
N GLY A 69 3.80 -26.14 11.58
CA GLY A 69 3.67 -24.83 12.20
C GLY A 69 5.03 -24.29 12.62
N GLU A 70 5.34 -23.04 12.26
CA GLU A 70 6.42 -22.26 12.89
C GLU A 70 5.83 -21.03 13.59
N VAL A 71 6.51 -20.56 14.63
CA VAL A 71 6.12 -19.36 15.37
C VAL A 71 7.29 -18.39 15.42
N TYR A 72 6.96 -17.11 15.31
CA TYR A 72 7.92 -16.04 15.23
C TYR A 72 7.54 -14.92 16.18
N LEU A 73 8.56 -14.28 16.72
CA LEU A 73 8.43 -12.93 17.24
C LEU A 73 9.16 -11.96 16.31
N TRP A 74 8.40 -11.05 15.74
CA TRP A 74 8.92 -9.96 14.91
C TRP A 74 8.92 -8.66 15.69
N VAL A 75 10.02 -7.92 15.60
CA VAL A 75 10.16 -6.59 16.21
C VAL A 75 10.32 -5.56 15.12
N PHE A 76 9.37 -4.63 15.02
CA PHE A 76 9.34 -3.57 14.01
C PHE A 76 9.65 -2.22 14.67
N PRO A 77 10.59 -1.43 14.13
CA PRO A 77 10.65 -0.01 14.43
C PRO A 77 9.31 0.66 14.08
N ALA A 78 8.89 1.65 14.87
CA ALA A 78 7.71 2.45 14.55
C ALA A 78 7.88 3.12 13.17
N GLY A 79 6.86 2.99 12.31
CA GLY A 79 6.91 3.48 10.93
C GLY A 79 7.57 2.53 9.91
N SER A 80 8.02 1.36 10.32
CA SER A 80 8.61 0.35 9.44
C SER A 80 7.67 -0.85 9.26
N SER A 81 7.56 -1.36 8.03
CA SER A 81 7.03 -2.70 7.75
C SER A 81 8.13 -3.77 7.73
N VAL A 82 9.37 -3.37 7.97
CA VAL A 82 10.54 -4.25 8.00
C VAL A 82 10.88 -4.56 9.46
N PRO A 83 10.90 -5.86 9.84
CA PRO A 83 11.29 -6.24 11.18
C PRO A 83 12.80 -6.05 11.33
N LYS A 84 13.21 -5.38 12.41
CA LYS A 84 14.59 -5.28 12.85
C LYS A 84 15.10 -6.58 13.44
N HIS A 85 14.22 -7.33 14.10
CA HIS A 85 14.52 -8.65 14.66
C HIS A 85 13.45 -9.66 14.29
N ASN A 86 13.91 -10.88 14.03
CA ASN A 86 13.09 -12.03 13.75
C ASN A 86 13.59 -13.19 14.61
N VAL A 87 12.90 -13.43 15.73
CA VAL A 87 13.23 -14.52 16.63
C VAL A 87 12.35 -15.71 16.27
N ARG A 88 12.98 -16.76 15.71
CA ARG A 88 12.30 -18.03 15.46
C ARG A 88 12.06 -18.74 16.78
N LEU A 89 10.79 -18.87 17.15
CA LEU A 89 10.34 -19.62 18.30
C LEU A 89 9.94 -20.98 17.76
N ARG A 90 10.88 -21.92 17.72
CA ARG A 90 10.64 -23.25 17.16
C ARG A 90 9.68 -24.03 18.06
N VAL A 91 8.39 -23.91 17.79
CA VAL A 91 7.37 -24.86 18.23
C VAL A 91 6.88 -25.56 16.98
N VAL A 92 7.50 -26.68 16.63
CA VAL A 92 7.09 -27.50 15.49
C VAL A 92 5.86 -28.28 15.90
N THR A 93 4.71 -27.92 15.35
CA THR A 93 3.51 -28.73 15.48
C THR A 93 3.33 -29.52 14.21
N GLU A 94 3.71 -30.79 14.26
CA GLU A 94 3.56 -31.73 13.16
C GLU A 94 2.21 -32.44 13.31
N ALA A 95 1.27 -32.16 12.41
CA ALA A 95 0.15 -33.07 12.21
C ALA A 95 0.61 -34.13 11.21
N ALA A 96 1.03 -35.30 11.73
CA ALA A 96 1.62 -36.36 10.93
C ALA A 96 0.65 -37.04 9.95
N MET A 97 -0.67 -36.78 10.01
CA MET A 97 -1.63 -37.45 9.12
C MET A 97 -2.81 -36.56 8.67
N PRO A 98 -3.25 -36.67 7.40
CA PRO A 98 -4.35 -35.90 6.82
C PRO A 98 -5.75 -36.22 7.41
N HIS A 99 -5.88 -37.27 8.23
CA HIS A 99 -7.17 -37.74 8.75
C HIS A 99 -7.33 -37.56 10.27
N ALA A 100 -6.29 -37.11 10.95
CA ALA A 100 -6.29 -36.89 12.40
C ALA A 100 -5.32 -35.75 12.77
N PRO A 101 -5.63 -34.49 12.39
CA PRO A 101 -4.81 -33.38 12.83
C PRO A 101 -4.91 -33.28 14.35
N MET A 102 -3.80 -33.51 15.07
CA MET A 102 -3.74 -33.04 16.45
C MET A 102 -3.93 -31.51 16.41
N PRO A 103 -4.78 -30.93 17.28
CA PRO A 103 -4.93 -29.49 17.33
C PRO A 103 -3.57 -28.86 17.61
N ILE A 104 -3.09 -28.07 16.66
CA ILE A 104 -1.88 -27.25 16.79
C ILE A 104 -2.18 -26.22 17.88
N PRO A 105 -1.53 -26.27 19.06
CA PRO A 105 -1.76 -25.26 20.08
C PRO A 105 -1.37 -23.89 19.51
N ASP A 106 -2.26 -22.92 19.65
CA ASP A 106 -1.96 -21.55 19.26
C ASP A 106 -0.91 -21.00 20.23
N VAL A 107 0.30 -20.72 19.75
CA VAL A 107 1.35 -20.18 20.64
C VAL A 107 1.00 -18.78 21.15
N ARG A 108 0.05 -18.07 20.54
CA ARG A 108 -0.53 -16.85 21.14
C ARG A 108 -1.23 -17.12 22.47
N GLU A 109 -1.60 -18.38 22.75
CA GLU A 109 -2.18 -18.84 24.01
C GLU A 109 -1.11 -19.39 24.97
N GLN A 110 0.14 -19.55 24.49
CA GLN A 110 1.28 -20.07 25.26
C GLN A 110 2.26 -18.96 25.66
N ASP A 111 1.72 -17.83 26.14
CA ASP A 111 2.44 -16.64 26.63
C ASP A 111 3.58 -16.95 27.61
N TRP A 112 3.50 -18.07 28.34
CA TRP A 112 4.51 -18.50 29.31
C TRP A 112 5.81 -19.01 28.66
N ALA A 113 5.75 -19.60 27.46
CA ALA A 113 6.95 -20.04 26.72
C ALA A 113 7.78 -18.85 26.20
N LEU A 114 7.17 -17.66 26.18
CA LEU A 114 7.78 -16.36 25.92
C LEU A 114 8.23 -15.65 27.22
N GLY A 115 8.03 -16.24 28.41
CA GLY A 115 8.56 -15.72 29.66
C GLY A 115 10.04 -16.06 29.72
N PHE A 116 10.99 -15.12 29.72
CA PHE A 116 11.45 -14.46 30.95
C PHE A 116 11.99 -13.04 30.70
N SER A 117 12.11 -12.59 29.44
CA SER A 117 12.67 -11.27 29.08
C SER A 117 11.68 -10.31 28.41
N TYR A 118 10.55 -10.81 27.93
CA TYR A 118 9.66 -10.09 27.01
C TYR A 118 8.74 -9.06 27.70
N PRO A 119 8.12 -9.33 28.87
CA PRO A 119 7.29 -8.31 29.55
C PRO A 119 8.08 -7.07 29.98
N LYS A 120 9.37 -7.22 30.27
CA LYS A 120 10.26 -6.10 30.62
C LYS A 120 10.58 -5.22 29.41
N LYS A 121 10.73 -5.82 28.22
CA LYS A 121 11.05 -5.12 26.98
C LYS A 121 9.82 -4.48 26.33
N TRP A 122 8.66 -5.16 26.34
CA TRP A 122 7.40 -4.66 25.77
C TRP A 122 6.28 -4.57 26.82
N PRO A 123 6.41 -3.67 27.82
CA PRO A 123 5.44 -3.58 28.91
C PRO A 123 4.10 -2.99 28.48
N GLN A 124 4.04 -2.29 27.34
CA GLN A 124 2.85 -1.55 26.92
C GLN A 124 1.95 -2.42 26.04
N ARG A 125 0.82 -2.88 26.61
CA ARG A 125 -0.15 -3.70 25.87
C ARG A 125 -1.01 -2.83 24.93
N PRO A 126 -1.22 -3.25 23.67
CA PRO A 126 -2.07 -2.51 22.75
C PRO A 126 -3.54 -2.57 23.18
N LYS A 127 -4.28 -1.50 22.89
CA LYS A 127 -5.74 -1.47 23.04
C LYS A 127 -6.39 -1.86 21.72
N LYS A 128 -7.33 -2.80 21.75
CA LYS A 128 -8.10 -3.26 20.56
C LYS A 128 -9.27 -2.34 20.18
N LYS A 129 -9.66 -1.44 21.08
CA LYS A 129 -10.72 -0.45 20.86
C LYS A 129 -10.12 0.96 20.92
N PRO A 130 -10.60 1.89 20.08
CA PRO A 130 -10.18 3.28 20.16
C PRO A 130 -10.60 3.86 21.51
N PHE A 131 -9.77 4.76 22.06
CA PHE A 131 -10.06 5.48 23.29
C PHE A 131 -10.17 6.98 23.02
N LYS A 132 -10.71 7.74 23.98
CA LYS A 132 -11.01 9.17 23.79
C LYS A 132 -9.79 9.95 23.29
N GLY A 133 -9.93 10.55 22.11
CA GLY A 133 -8.91 11.37 21.44
C GLY A 133 -7.84 10.58 20.68
N ALA A 134 -7.98 9.26 20.57
CA ALA A 134 -7.18 8.46 19.64
C ALA A 134 -7.49 8.86 18.20
N MET A 135 -6.46 8.85 17.35
CA MET A 135 -6.63 9.02 15.92
C MET A 135 -7.49 7.91 15.33
N THR A 136 -8.31 8.25 14.34
CA THR A 136 -8.98 7.27 13.49
C THR A 136 -8.05 6.89 12.36
N VAL A 137 -8.00 5.60 12.03
CA VAL A 137 -7.16 5.07 10.96
C VAL A 137 -8.08 4.45 9.91
N SER A 138 -7.93 4.88 8.65
CA SER A 138 -8.63 4.29 7.52
C SER A 138 -7.60 3.77 6.52
N THR A 139 -7.66 2.47 6.25
CA THR A 139 -6.76 1.80 5.32
C THR A 139 -7.11 2.16 3.88
N VAL A 140 -6.10 2.49 3.09
CA VAL A 140 -6.18 2.65 1.64
C VAL A 140 -5.26 1.61 1.04
N TRP A 141 -5.72 0.81 0.08
CA TRP A 141 -4.90 -0.23 -0.52
C TRP A 141 -5.15 -0.31 -2.01
N GLU A 142 -4.12 -0.73 -2.73
CA GLU A 142 -4.14 -0.89 -4.18
C GLU A 142 -3.34 -2.13 -4.61
N ARG A 143 -3.65 -2.64 -5.81
CA ARG A 143 -2.90 -3.71 -6.46
C ARG A 143 -1.95 -3.06 -7.46
N ALA A 144 -0.67 -3.00 -7.13
CA ALA A 144 0.35 -2.51 -8.05
C ALA A 144 0.82 -3.66 -8.93
N GLU A 145 0.64 -3.58 -10.24
CA GLU A 145 1.21 -4.57 -11.15
C GLU A 145 2.74 -4.45 -11.10
N SER A 146 3.38 -5.54 -10.71
CA SER A 146 4.85 -5.63 -10.61
C SER A 146 5.46 -6.24 -11.87
N GLU A 147 4.75 -7.19 -12.47
CA GLU A 147 5.06 -7.93 -13.69
C GLU A 147 3.73 -8.28 -14.35
N PRO A 148 3.66 -8.54 -15.67
CA PRO A 148 2.41 -8.86 -16.35
C PRO A 148 1.61 -9.97 -15.63
N GLY A 149 0.41 -9.63 -15.17
CA GLY A 149 -0.49 -10.54 -14.45
C GLY A 149 -0.14 -10.80 -12.97
N THR A 150 0.96 -10.23 -12.46
CA THR A 150 1.41 -10.38 -11.06
C THR A 150 1.39 -9.05 -10.33
N CYS A 151 0.64 -8.99 -9.24
CA CYS A 151 0.46 -7.80 -8.44
C CYS A 151 1.15 -7.90 -7.07
N GLN A 152 1.62 -6.74 -6.60
CA GLN A 152 2.10 -6.49 -5.26
C GLN A 152 1.11 -5.55 -4.55
N PRO A 153 0.59 -5.89 -3.35
CA PRO A 153 -0.27 -4.98 -2.62
C PRO A 153 0.55 -3.82 -2.08
N ALA A 154 0.04 -2.60 -2.28
CA ALA A 154 0.53 -1.40 -1.62
C ALA A 154 -0.56 -0.89 -0.67
N VAL A 155 -0.16 -0.42 0.52
CA VAL A 155 -1.11 0.06 1.53
C VAL A 155 -0.67 1.41 2.10
N GLY A 156 -1.54 2.41 2.04
CA GLY A 156 -1.43 3.70 2.73
C GLY A 156 -2.53 3.87 3.79
N PHE A 157 -2.47 4.99 4.52
CA PHE A 157 -3.43 5.26 5.59
C PHE A 157 -3.88 6.71 5.63
N LEU A 158 -5.18 6.90 5.79
CA LEU A 158 -5.75 8.18 6.20
C LEU A 158 -5.88 8.20 7.70
N LEU A 159 -5.16 9.12 8.33
CA LEU A 159 -5.21 9.35 9.75
C LEU A 159 -6.05 10.61 9.99
N ARG A 160 -7.02 10.54 10.91
CA ARG A 160 -7.74 11.74 11.35
C ARG A 160 -7.62 11.93 12.85
N GLN A 161 -7.30 13.14 13.26
CA GLN A 161 -7.16 13.51 14.66
C GLN A 161 -7.45 15.00 14.83
N ARG A 162 -8.31 15.35 15.79
CA ARG A 162 -8.65 16.75 16.12
C ARG A 162 -9.12 17.59 14.93
N GLY A 163 -9.87 17.00 14.00
CA GLY A 163 -10.39 17.69 12.81
C GLY A 163 -9.39 17.83 11.65
N GLU A 164 -8.13 17.45 11.85
CA GLU A 164 -7.15 17.36 10.77
C GLU A 164 -7.18 15.96 10.14
N THR A 165 -6.87 15.90 8.84
CA THR A 165 -6.60 14.66 8.10
C THR A 165 -5.15 14.70 7.63
N ARG A 166 -4.42 13.61 7.88
CA ARG A 166 -3.08 13.38 7.38
C ARG A 166 -3.02 12.05 6.65
N TYR A 167 -2.05 11.96 5.76
CA TYR A 167 -1.83 10.81 4.94
C TYR A 167 -0.48 10.19 5.21
N LEU A 168 -0.50 8.88 5.48
CA LEU A 168 0.69 8.04 5.48
C LEU A 168 0.76 7.35 4.11
N LEU A 169 1.87 7.59 3.41
CA LEU A 169 2.09 7.13 2.05
C LEU A 169 2.00 5.61 1.92
N HIS A 170 1.65 5.16 0.71
CA HIS A 170 1.57 3.74 0.39
C HIS A 170 2.91 3.05 0.59
N GLN A 171 2.87 1.91 1.28
CA GLN A 171 3.98 1.00 1.44
C GLN A 171 3.70 -0.28 0.66
N ALA A 172 4.57 -0.60 -0.29
CA ALA A 172 4.54 -1.89 -0.98
C ALA A 172 4.85 -3.01 0.03
N LEU A 173 4.00 -4.03 0.07
CA LEU A 173 4.14 -5.17 0.98
C LEU A 173 4.87 -6.31 0.28
N GLY A 174 5.59 -7.12 1.04
CA GLY A 174 6.35 -8.27 0.51
C GLY A 174 5.49 -9.47 0.11
N LEU A 175 4.38 -9.25 -0.60
CA LEU A 175 3.53 -10.29 -1.18
C LEU A 175 3.47 -10.10 -2.70
N ARG A 176 3.72 -11.15 -3.47
CA ARG A 176 3.49 -11.17 -4.92
C ARG A 176 2.54 -12.30 -5.24
N ALA A 177 1.46 -12.00 -5.94
CA ALA A 177 0.44 -12.97 -6.31
C ALA A 177 -0.22 -12.55 -7.63
N PRO A 178 -0.86 -13.49 -8.36
CA PRO A 178 -1.67 -13.13 -9.50
C PRO A 178 -2.74 -12.08 -9.12
N CYS A 179 -2.90 -11.07 -9.96
CA CYS A 179 -3.71 -9.88 -9.65
C CYS A 179 -5.17 -10.22 -9.28
N ASP A 180 -5.75 -11.25 -9.90
CA ASP A 180 -7.14 -11.68 -9.68
C ASP A 180 -7.38 -12.35 -8.33
N PHE A 181 -6.32 -12.91 -7.73
CA PHE A 181 -6.42 -13.63 -6.46
C PHE A 181 -6.16 -12.74 -5.26
N LEU A 182 -5.49 -11.60 -5.45
CA LEU A 182 -5.14 -10.70 -4.36
C LEU A 182 -6.36 -9.93 -3.84
N ARG A 183 -6.74 -10.16 -2.58
CA ARG A 183 -7.90 -9.52 -1.94
C ARG A 183 -7.56 -9.07 -0.53
N LEU A 184 -7.82 -7.80 -0.22
CA LEU A 184 -7.83 -7.32 1.17
C LEU A 184 -9.08 -7.88 1.87
N THR A 185 -8.90 -8.64 2.95
CA THR A 185 -10.01 -9.34 3.61
C THR A 185 -10.25 -8.93 5.05
N ASP A 186 -9.23 -8.44 5.76
CA ASP A 186 -9.37 -8.00 7.16
C ASP A 186 -8.39 -6.87 7.47
N THR A 187 -8.82 -5.92 8.29
CA THR A 187 -7.97 -4.86 8.84
C THR A 187 -8.29 -4.67 10.33
N ARG A 188 -7.27 -4.71 11.18
CA ARG A 188 -7.43 -4.54 12.63
C ARG A 188 -6.47 -3.50 13.14
N THR A 189 -6.96 -2.61 14.00
CA THR A 189 -6.12 -1.56 14.58
C THR A 189 -5.90 -1.80 16.07
N TYR A 190 -4.66 -1.61 16.50
CA TYR A 190 -4.14 -1.83 17.84
C TYR A 190 -3.50 -0.52 18.32
N TRP A 191 -4.19 0.24 19.17
CA TRP A 191 -3.72 1.55 19.60
C TRP A 191 -2.70 1.46 20.72
N ALA A 192 -1.60 2.19 20.58
CA ALA A 192 -0.54 2.32 21.57
C ALA A 192 -0.73 3.60 22.39
N THR A 193 -0.88 4.72 21.69
CA THR A 193 -1.12 6.07 22.22
C THR A 193 -2.21 6.75 21.40
N LYS A 194 -2.47 8.04 21.64
CA LYS A 194 -3.47 8.79 20.85
C LYS A 194 -3.04 8.99 19.39
N ASP A 195 -1.73 9.01 19.15
CA ASP A 195 -1.07 9.39 17.90
C ASP A 195 -0.24 8.24 17.28
N LEU A 196 -0.29 7.04 17.87
CA LEU A 196 0.42 5.85 17.42
C LEU A 196 -0.48 4.62 17.55
N ALA A 197 -0.53 3.84 16.47
CA ALA A 197 -1.22 2.56 16.42
C ALA A 197 -0.46 1.58 15.54
N ALA A 198 -0.87 0.32 15.58
CA ALA A 198 -0.47 -0.70 14.64
C ALA A 198 -1.69 -1.20 13.90
N VAL A 199 -1.60 -1.32 12.58
CA VAL A 199 -2.63 -1.90 11.75
C VAL A 199 -2.15 -3.26 11.27
N MET A 200 -2.94 -4.28 11.55
CA MET A 200 -2.77 -5.61 11.00
C MET A 200 -3.66 -5.76 9.78
N ILE A 201 -3.06 -6.05 8.63
CA ILE A 201 -3.73 -6.09 7.33
C ILE A 201 -3.63 -7.49 6.77
N ARG A 202 -4.77 -8.15 6.52
CA ARG A 202 -4.80 -9.49 5.93
C ARG A 202 -5.11 -9.42 4.44
N PHE A 203 -4.27 -10.08 3.65
CA PHE A 203 -4.54 -10.38 2.26
C PHE A 203 -4.75 -11.88 2.09
N ASP A 204 -5.81 -12.24 1.35
CA ASP A 204 -5.98 -13.57 0.80
C ASP A 204 -5.49 -13.56 -0.66
N TYR A 205 -4.90 -14.67 -1.13
CA TYR A 205 -4.20 -14.70 -2.43
C TYR A 205 -4.27 -16.05 -3.18
N SER A 206 -5.23 -16.93 -2.84
CA SER A 206 -5.38 -18.26 -3.45
C SER A 206 -6.39 -18.28 -4.62
N PRO A 207 -6.17 -19.09 -5.67
CA PRO A 207 -7.17 -19.39 -6.70
C PRO A 207 -8.30 -20.31 -6.22
N THR A 208 -8.04 -21.11 -5.18
CA THR A 208 -9.03 -22.03 -4.61
C THR A 208 -9.56 -21.45 -3.31
N GLN A 209 -10.79 -21.80 -2.92
CA GLN A 209 -11.38 -21.35 -1.65
C GLN A 209 -10.59 -21.84 -0.40
N ASN A 210 -9.53 -22.64 -0.59
CA ASN A 210 -8.60 -23.02 0.47
C ASN A 210 -7.62 -21.85 0.73
N GLU A 211 -7.73 -21.31 1.94
CA GLU A 211 -7.40 -19.95 2.39
C GLU A 211 -5.89 -19.64 2.51
N ALA A 212 -5.17 -19.48 1.41
CA ALA A 212 -3.84 -18.86 1.49
C ALA A 212 -3.98 -17.39 1.90
N SER A 213 -3.40 -17.04 3.05
CA SER A 213 -3.54 -15.69 3.61
C SER A 213 -2.30 -15.24 4.39
N VAL A 214 -1.98 -13.95 4.25
CA VAL A 214 -0.87 -13.33 4.99
C VAL A 214 -1.38 -12.08 5.68
N ARG A 215 -1.00 -11.94 6.96
CA ARG A 215 -1.27 -10.73 7.74
C ARG A 215 0.00 -9.92 7.98
N PHE A 216 -0.02 -8.67 7.52
CA PHE A 216 1.06 -7.70 7.63
C PHE A 216 0.85 -6.75 8.81
N PRO A 217 1.79 -6.66 9.76
CA PRO A 217 1.80 -5.63 10.76
C PRO A 217 2.41 -4.33 10.23
N ILE A 218 1.73 -3.20 10.41
CA ILE A 218 2.23 -1.88 10.01
C ILE A 218 2.03 -0.90 11.16
N ALA A 219 3.12 -0.32 11.66
CA ALA A 219 3.05 0.74 12.65
C ALA A 219 2.70 2.07 11.96
N VAL A 220 1.61 2.70 12.39
CA VAL A 220 1.11 3.97 11.87
C VAL A 220 1.22 5.05 12.94
N SER A 221 1.76 6.21 12.56
CA SER A 221 1.91 7.35 13.48
C SER A 221 1.45 8.63 12.83
N TRP A 222 0.72 9.44 13.60
CA TRP A 222 0.33 10.80 13.23
C TRP A 222 1.53 11.68 12.85
N LYS A 223 2.67 11.48 13.52
CA LYS A 223 3.89 12.27 13.31
C LYS A 223 4.60 11.93 12.01
N LEU A 224 4.44 10.69 11.53
CA LEU A 224 5.02 10.23 10.26
C LEU A 224 4.11 10.55 9.08
N ALA A 225 2.81 10.72 9.32
CA ALA A 225 1.88 11.16 8.29
C ALA A 225 2.05 12.66 8.01
N ARG A 226 1.96 13.03 6.74
CA ARG A 226 2.01 14.42 6.29
C ARG A 226 0.63 14.93 5.92
N GLN A 227 0.43 16.24 5.99
CA GLN A 227 -0.75 16.86 5.41
C GLN A 227 -0.58 16.92 3.90
N LEU A 228 -1.61 16.49 3.16
CA LEU A 228 -1.62 16.59 1.71
C LEU A 228 -2.03 18.00 1.28
N LYS A 229 -1.31 18.55 0.32
CA LYS A 229 -1.67 19.77 -0.40
C LYS A 229 -2.33 19.37 -1.71
N LEU A 230 -3.63 19.61 -1.79
CA LEU A 230 -4.47 19.19 -2.91
C LEU A 230 -4.98 20.43 -3.64
N ALA A 231 -5.05 20.39 -4.96
CA ALA A 231 -5.64 21.48 -5.74
C ALA A 231 -6.62 20.98 -6.80
N VAL A 232 -7.63 21.82 -7.09
CA VAL A 232 -8.53 21.66 -8.23
C VAL A 232 -8.31 22.84 -9.18
N GLU A 233 -8.03 22.56 -10.44
CA GLU A 233 -7.88 23.55 -11.51
C GLU A 233 -9.07 23.46 -12.46
N THR A 234 -9.86 24.54 -12.56
CA THR A 234 -11.06 24.56 -13.40
C THR A 234 -11.40 25.99 -13.84
N SER A 235 -12.00 26.14 -15.03
CA SER A 235 -12.54 27.43 -15.47
C SER A 235 -13.84 27.82 -14.75
N THR A 236 -14.55 26.86 -14.14
CA THR A 236 -15.84 27.08 -13.44
C THR A 236 -15.76 26.60 -11.98
N PRO A 237 -15.20 27.40 -11.06
CA PRO A 237 -14.99 27.01 -9.67
C PRO A 237 -16.30 26.74 -8.90
N GLU A 238 -17.41 27.34 -9.34
CA GLU A 238 -18.73 27.22 -8.69
C GLU A 238 -19.61 26.11 -9.27
N ASP A 239 -19.16 25.41 -10.32
CA ASP A 239 -19.97 24.35 -10.91
C ASP A 239 -20.10 23.13 -9.98
N LYS A 240 -21.23 22.42 -10.10
CA LYS A 240 -21.53 21.20 -9.34
C LYS A 240 -20.49 20.11 -9.57
N ALA A 241 -19.91 20.00 -10.77
CA ALA A 241 -18.85 19.04 -11.04
C ALA A 241 -17.60 19.36 -10.21
N THR A 242 -17.19 20.63 -10.18
CA THR A 242 -16.07 21.11 -9.36
C THR A 242 -16.32 20.87 -7.88
N GLU A 243 -17.50 21.20 -7.35
CA GLU A 243 -17.82 20.97 -5.93
C GLU A 243 -17.81 19.47 -5.60
N GLY A 244 -18.24 18.61 -6.54
CA GLY A 244 -18.13 17.16 -6.43
C GLY A 244 -16.68 16.70 -6.26
N VAL A 245 -15.77 17.16 -7.12
CA VAL A 245 -14.33 16.87 -7.03
C VAL A 245 -13.75 17.43 -5.72
N ARG A 246 -14.09 18.67 -5.35
CA ARG A 246 -13.63 19.29 -4.11
C ARG A 246 -14.03 18.46 -2.89
N LYS A 247 -15.26 17.96 -2.86
CA LYS A 247 -15.76 17.11 -1.78
C LYS A 247 -15.01 15.77 -1.69
N VAL A 248 -14.66 15.17 -2.83
CA VAL A 248 -13.83 13.96 -2.88
C VAL A 248 -12.45 14.24 -2.31
N LEU A 249 -11.76 15.29 -2.80
CA LEU A 249 -10.41 15.65 -2.32
C LEU A 249 -10.39 16.09 -0.85
N ALA A 250 -11.44 16.75 -0.37
CA ALA A 250 -11.56 17.19 1.03
C ALA A 250 -11.55 16.02 2.03
N ALA A 251 -11.86 14.80 1.58
CA ALA A 251 -11.73 13.59 2.41
C ALA A 251 -10.27 13.26 2.77
N TYR A 252 -9.31 13.77 1.99
CA TYR A 252 -7.87 13.50 2.07
C TYR A 252 -7.06 14.67 2.65
N GLY A 253 -7.56 15.92 2.57
CA GLY A 253 -6.86 17.09 3.07
C GLY A 253 -7.53 18.41 2.73
N GLY A 254 -6.80 19.51 2.94
CA GLY A 254 -7.24 20.84 2.50
C GLY A 254 -7.10 20.97 0.99
N VAL A 255 -8.12 21.54 0.34
CA VAL A 255 -8.18 21.67 -1.12
C VAL A 255 -8.13 23.14 -1.52
N GLU A 256 -7.14 23.50 -2.33
CA GLU A 256 -7.04 24.78 -2.99
C GLU A 256 -7.82 24.75 -4.32
N VAL A 257 -8.56 25.80 -4.66
CA VAL A 257 -9.24 25.91 -5.97
C VAL A 257 -8.53 26.98 -6.77
N LYS A 258 -8.13 26.63 -7.99
CA LYS A 258 -7.42 27.49 -8.93
C LYS A 258 -8.19 27.57 -10.24
N THR A 259 -8.08 28.72 -10.89
CA THR A 259 -8.69 28.93 -12.21
C THR A 259 -7.85 28.23 -13.29
N GLY A 260 -8.48 27.46 -14.16
CA GLY A 260 -7.84 26.68 -15.23
C GLY A 260 -8.61 26.73 -16.55
N ASP A 261 -8.24 25.88 -17.50
CA ASP A 261 -8.79 25.84 -18.88
C ASP A 261 -10.12 25.06 -19.01
N GLU A 262 -10.73 25.11 -20.20
CA GLU A 262 -12.11 24.66 -20.49
C GLU A 262 -12.38 23.15 -20.41
N HIS A 263 -13.67 22.83 -20.37
CA HIS A 263 -14.28 21.59 -19.91
C HIS A 263 -14.24 20.41 -20.89
N GLY A 264 -14.01 19.23 -20.32
CA GLY A 264 -14.20 17.95 -21.00
C GLY A 264 -14.14 16.76 -20.05
N GLY A 265 -12.97 16.47 -19.51
CA GLY A 265 -12.74 15.38 -18.55
C GLY A 265 -11.84 15.79 -17.39
N TRP A 266 -11.76 14.98 -16.34
CA TRP A 266 -10.86 15.25 -15.22
C TRP A 266 -9.52 14.54 -15.39
N GLU A 267 -8.43 15.29 -15.27
CA GLU A 267 -7.08 14.77 -15.23
C GLU A 267 -6.49 14.93 -13.83
N VAL A 268 -5.76 13.93 -13.37
CA VAL A 268 -5.07 13.94 -12.08
C VAL A 268 -3.57 13.91 -12.30
N LEU A 269 -2.89 14.93 -11.80
CA LEU A 269 -1.43 15.05 -11.75
C LEU A 269 -1.00 14.82 -10.31
N ALA A 270 0.01 14.01 -10.06
CA ALA A 270 0.53 13.79 -8.71
C ALA A 270 2.05 13.73 -8.68
N GLN A 271 2.61 14.08 -7.53
CA GLN A 271 4.01 13.78 -7.24
C GLN A 271 4.23 12.25 -7.30
N PRO A 272 5.45 11.77 -7.62
CA PRO A 272 5.72 10.33 -7.77
C PRO A 272 5.32 9.51 -6.54
N ASP A 273 5.45 10.06 -5.35
CA ASP A 273 5.10 9.41 -4.08
C ASP A 273 3.59 9.41 -3.79
N CYS A 274 2.80 10.18 -4.55
CA CYS A 274 1.35 10.27 -4.46
C CYS A 274 0.60 9.61 -5.64
N LEU A 275 1.30 8.90 -6.53
CA LEU A 275 0.69 8.27 -7.70
C LEU A 275 -0.47 7.32 -7.36
N TYR A 276 -0.32 6.50 -6.32
CA TYR A 276 -1.41 5.63 -5.87
C TYR A 276 -2.66 6.44 -5.50
N LEU A 277 -2.50 7.48 -4.69
CA LEU A 277 -3.62 8.36 -4.34
C LEU A 277 -4.27 8.98 -5.59
N ALA A 278 -3.48 9.34 -6.61
CA ALA A 278 -3.99 9.86 -7.86
C ALA A 278 -4.88 8.87 -8.61
N TYR A 279 -4.50 7.60 -8.68
CA TYR A 279 -5.31 6.55 -9.32
C TYR A 279 -6.63 6.36 -8.60
N ARG A 280 -6.62 6.36 -7.27
CA ARG A 280 -7.85 6.29 -6.48
C ARG A 280 -8.76 7.49 -6.71
N VAL A 281 -8.21 8.70 -6.63
CA VAL A 281 -8.98 9.93 -6.87
C VAL A 281 -9.56 9.91 -8.28
N ALA A 282 -8.77 9.55 -9.29
CA ALA A 282 -9.22 9.41 -10.67
C ALA A 282 -10.39 8.42 -10.80
N ALA A 283 -10.32 7.25 -10.15
CA ALA A 283 -11.41 6.28 -10.15
C ALA A 283 -12.69 6.82 -9.47
N GLU A 284 -12.56 7.58 -8.38
CA GLU A 284 -13.70 8.16 -7.65
C GLU A 284 -14.40 9.30 -8.43
N ILE A 285 -13.64 10.10 -9.21
CA ILE A 285 -14.17 11.23 -9.98
C ILE A 285 -14.45 10.90 -11.45
N GLY A 286 -14.17 9.68 -11.91
CA GLY A 286 -14.26 9.31 -13.33
C GLY A 286 -13.23 10.00 -14.22
N GLY A 287 -12.06 10.32 -13.66
CA GLY A 287 -10.94 10.96 -14.35
C GLY A 287 -9.86 9.98 -14.79
N ARG A 288 -8.73 10.53 -15.27
CA ARG A 288 -7.53 9.76 -15.62
C ARG A 288 -6.28 10.37 -14.97
N VAL A 289 -5.33 9.54 -14.56
CA VAL A 289 -4.00 10.01 -14.17
C VAL A 289 -3.20 10.30 -15.44
N VAL A 290 -2.54 11.45 -15.49
CA VAL A 290 -1.70 11.85 -16.64
C VAL A 290 -0.25 11.99 -16.23
N GLU A 291 0.65 11.70 -17.16
CA GLU A 291 2.07 11.92 -16.96
C GLU A 291 2.37 13.42 -16.87
N GLY A 292 2.89 13.82 -15.73
CA GLY A 292 3.26 15.19 -15.42
C GLY A 292 3.46 15.36 -13.93
N SER A 293 4.39 16.23 -13.55
CA SER A 293 4.57 16.58 -12.13
C SER A 293 3.73 17.80 -11.82
N PRO A 294 2.89 17.75 -10.76
CA PRO A 294 2.25 18.97 -10.27
C PRO A 294 3.32 19.96 -9.79
N PRO A 295 2.96 21.23 -9.55
CA PRO A 295 3.86 22.18 -8.90
C PRO A 295 4.52 21.55 -7.67
N LYS A 296 5.82 21.80 -7.44
CA LYS A 296 6.61 21.16 -6.37
C LYS A 296 5.98 21.25 -4.97
N GLU A 297 5.11 22.23 -4.78
CA GLU A 297 4.43 22.48 -3.51
C GLU A 297 3.06 21.79 -3.39
N ILE A 298 2.56 21.13 -4.44
CA ILE A 298 1.26 20.47 -4.47
C ILE A 298 1.47 18.98 -4.67
N ASP A 299 0.87 18.17 -3.81
CA ASP A 299 0.98 16.71 -3.86
C ASP A 299 0.14 16.13 -5.01
N LEU A 300 -1.06 16.68 -5.22
CA LEU A 300 -2.02 16.23 -6.22
C LEU A 300 -2.86 17.40 -6.75
N VAL A 301 -2.93 17.52 -8.08
CA VAL A 301 -3.76 18.50 -8.79
C VAL A 301 -4.78 17.73 -9.62
N VAL A 302 -6.06 18.09 -9.48
CA VAL A 302 -7.12 17.62 -10.38
C VAL A 302 -7.49 18.77 -11.30
N ARG A 303 -7.26 18.65 -12.60
CA ARG A 303 -7.57 19.69 -13.59
C ARG A 303 -8.67 19.27 -14.54
N ALA A 304 -9.51 20.21 -14.94
CA ALA A 304 -10.36 20.04 -16.11
C ALA A 304 -9.47 20.01 -17.36
N ALA A 305 -9.63 18.96 -18.17
CA ALA A 305 -8.94 18.82 -19.44
C ALA A 305 -9.88 19.20 -20.59
N PRO A 306 -9.37 19.91 -21.61
CA PRO A 306 -10.15 20.23 -22.79
C PRO A 306 -10.62 18.96 -23.50
N LEU A 307 -11.85 18.98 -24.04
CA LEU A 307 -12.33 17.95 -24.97
C LEU A 307 -11.40 17.91 -26.18
N VAL A 308 -10.42 17.01 -26.19
CA VAL A 308 -9.70 16.69 -27.43
C VAL A 308 -10.73 16.03 -28.37
N PRO A 309 -11.04 16.61 -29.55
CA PRO A 309 -11.94 15.97 -30.49
C PRO A 309 -11.38 14.59 -30.85
N ARG A 310 -12.25 13.57 -30.89
CA ARG A 310 -11.87 12.25 -31.42
C ARG A 310 -11.31 12.45 -32.84
N ALA A 311 -10.24 11.73 -33.16
CA ALA A 311 -9.50 11.85 -34.42
C ALA A 311 -10.29 11.51 -35.71
N ASP A 312 -11.60 11.30 -35.61
CA ASP A 312 -12.51 10.99 -36.73
C ASP A 312 -13.10 12.24 -37.41
N GLU A 313 -12.88 13.44 -36.87
CA GLU A 313 -13.23 14.71 -37.52
C GLU A 313 -11.98 15.41 -38.07
N ARG A 314 -11.23 14.74 -38.94
CA ARG A 314 -10.31 15.47 -39.83
C ARG A 314 -11.12 16.06 -40.97
N GLN A 315 -11.28 17.38 -40.97
CA GLN A 315 -11.62 18.12 -42.18
C GLN A 315 -10.68 17.69 -43.32
N PRO A 316 -11.19 17.48 -44.55
CA PRO A 316 -10.34 17.11 -45.67
C PRO A 316 -9.33 18.23 -45.90
N ILE A 317 -8.04 17.87 -45.80
CA ILE A 317 -6.95 18.75 -46.21
C ILE A 317 -7.09 18.92 -47.72
N GLU A 318 -7.49 20.11 -48.17
CA GLU A 318 -7.42 20.49 -49.58
C GLU A 318 -5.95 20.39 -50.04
N ALA A 319 -5.71 19.56 -51.05
CA ALA A 319 -4.39 19.41 -51.64
C ALA A 319 -3.95 20.74 -52.30
N PRO A 320 -2.72 21.21 -52.08
CA PRO A 320 -2.25 22.42 -52.75
C PRO A 320 -2.09 22.14 -54.25
N GLN A 321 -2.74 22.97 -55.06
CA GLN A 321 -2.50 23.04 -56.50
C GLN A 321 -1.07 23.54 -56.75
N CYS A 322 -0.14 22.64 -57.02
CA CYS A 322 1.17 23.00 -57.56
C CYS A 322 1.03 23.31 -59.05
N ALA A 323 0.71 24.56 -59.36
CA ALA A 323 0.94 25.14 -60.67
C ALA A 323 2.27 25.91 -60.66
N GLY A 324 3.19 25.53 -61.56
CA GLY A 324 4.17 26.47 -62.12
C GLY A 324 5.65 26.23 -61.80
N LEU A 325 6.39 25.93 -62.89
CA LEU A 325 7.76 26.37 -63.20
C LEU A 325 8.95 25.47 -62.82
N LEU A 326 9.24 24.54 -63.74
CA LEU A 326 10.50 24.41 -64.51
C LEU A 326 11.82 24.88 -63.85
N ARG A 327 12.82 23.97 -63.76
CA ARG A 327 13.95 23.88 -64.73
C ARG A 327 15.00 22.84 -64.34
N ASP A 328 15.39 22.07 -65.36
CA ASP A 328 16.72 21.58 -65.72
C ASP A 328 17.60 20.89 -64.67
N CYS A 329 17.89 19.60 -64.90
CA CYS A 329 19.24 19.12 -65.22
C CYS A 329 19.18 17.63 -65.64
N SER A 330 19.44 17.38 -66.92
CA SER A 330 19.98 16.12 -67.49
C SER A 330 21.49 16.36 -67.75
N PRO A 331 22.34 15.37 -68.08
CA PRO A 331 22.06 14.16 -68.87
C PRO A 331 21.55 12.98 -68.05
#